data_AF-A0A367F2H8-F1
#
_entry.id   AF-A0A367F2H8-F1
#
_cell.length_a   1.000
_cell.length_b   1.000
_cell.length_c   1.000
_cell.angle_alpha   90.00
_cell.angle_beta   90.00
_cell.angle_gamma   90.00
#
_symmetry.space_group_name_H-M   'P 1'
#
loop_
_entity.id
_entity.type
_entity.pdbx_description
1 polymer ?
#
loop_
_entity_poly.entity_id
_entity_poly.type
_entity_poly.pdbx_seq_one_letter_code
_entity_poly.pdbx_strand_id
1 'polypeptide(L)'
;MFGVDYQVCRRCRVAWVEEPHTDPEYQGCGLARAGLAALRAEYPDVSWHTLGGHLSDSVAFWKAVAVGVPGGYEQRDLCTHGTQY
;
A
#
# COMPACT_ATOMS: atom_id res chain seq x y z
N MET A 1 -12.18 7.03 10.21
CA MET A 1 -10.78 6.55 10.37
C MET A 1 -10.27 6.00 9.05
N PHE A 2 -8.94 6.01 8.84
CA PHE A 2 -8.27 5.26 7.76
C PHE A 2 -7.42 4.16 8.38
N GLY A 3 -7.48 2.96 7.82
CA GLY A 3 -6.68 1.80 8.23
C GLY A 3 -6.22 1.02 7.01
N VAL A 4 -5.10 0.30 7.14
CA VAL A 4 -4.53 -0.48 6.06
C VAL A 4 -3.64 -1.59 6.61
N ASP A 5 -3.70 -2.76 5.99
CA ASP A 5 -2.79 -3.85 6.31
C ASP A 5 -1.54 -3.73 5.46
N TYR A 6 -0.39 -3.93 6.08
CA TYR A 6 0.88 -3.84 5.37
C TYR A 6 1.93 -4.77 5.94
N GLN A 7 2.84 -5.17 5.08
CA GLN A 7 3.99 -5.99 5.44
C GLN A 7 5.25 -5.38 4.85
N VAL A 8 6.31 -5.29 5.66
CA VAL A 8 7.61 -4.76 5.21
C VAL A 8 8.68 -5.83 5.36
N CYS A 9 9.38 -6.12 4.26
CA CYS A 9 10.60 -6.90 4.26
C CYS A 9 11.81 -5.98 4.08
N ARG A 10 12.46 -5.61 5.19
CA ARG A 10 13.68 -4.78 5.15
C ARG A 10 14.85 -5.45 4.45
N ARG A 11 14.91 -6.79 4.46
CA ARG A 11 15.96 -7.57 3.78
C ARG A 11 15.87 -7.46 2.25
N CYS A 12 14.66 -7.51 1.71
CA CYS A 12 14.44 -7.37 0.27
C CYS A 12 14.19 -5.92 -0.15
N ARG A 13 13.99 -5.01 0.81
CA ARG A 13 13.56 -3.61 0.58
C ARG A 13 12.26 -3.55 -0.21
N VAL A 14 11.29 -4.35 0.20
CA VAL A 14 9.97 -4.45 -0.42
C VAL A 14 8.90 -4.37 0.66
N ALA A 15 7.79 -3.73 0.36
CA ALA A 15 6.61 -3.70 1.20
C ALA A 15 5.35 -4.00 0.38
N TRP A 16 4.33 -4.54 1.05
CA TRP A 16 3.02 -4.86 0.50
C TRP A 16 1.96 -4.12 1.30
N VAL A 17 0.93 -3.65 0.61
CA VAL A 17 -0.23 -2.97 1.19
C VAL A 17 -1.49 -3.65 0.71
N GLU A 18 -2.31 -4.12 1.64
CA GLU A 18 -3.60 -4.75 1.39
C GLU A 18 -4.71 -4.04 2.18
N GLU A 19 -5.95 -4.24 1.73
CA GLU A 19 -7.16 -3.83 2.44
C GLU A 19 -7.19 -2.36 2.95
N PRO A 20 -6.86 -1.34 2.13
CA PRO A 20 -7.02 0.04 2.55
C PRO A 20 -8.51 0.36 2.74
N HIS A 21 -8.89 0.74 3.96
CA HIS A 21 -10.26 1.10 4.31
C HIS A 21 -10.32 2.52 4.87
N THR A 22 -11.34 3.27 4.45
CA THR A 22 -11.69 4.58 5.02
C THR A 22 -13.16 4.54 5.40
N ASP A 23 -13.48 4.88 6.65
CA ASP A 23 -14.87 4.93 7.10
C ASP A 23 -15.69 5.87 6.18
N PRO A 24 -16.94 5.50 5.85
CA PRO A 24 -17.74 6.19 4.84
C PRO A 24 -17.83 7.71 5.03
N GLU A 25 -17.94 8.17 6.27
CA GLU A 25 -18.04 9.60 6.62
C GLU A 25 -16.77 10.42 6.30
N TYR A 26 -15.64 9.76 6.05
CA TYR A 26 -14.37 10.41 5.68
C TYR A 26 -13.88 10.05 4.27
N GLN A 27 -14.68 9.35 3.47
CA GLN A 27 -14.34 9.06 2.08
C GLN A 27 -14.33 10.35 1.27
N GLY A 28 -13.41 10.44 0.29
CA GLY A 28 -13.22 11.66 -0.51
C GLY A 28 -12.45 12.79 0.18
N CYS A 29 -12.19 12.71 1.49
CA CYS A 29 -11.39 13.71 2.23
C CYS A 29 -9.86 13.54 2.05
N GLY A 30 -9.43 12.58 1.24
CA GLY A 30 -8.00 12.32 0.97
C GLY A 30 -7.27 11.55 2.08
N LEU A 31 -7.96 11.04 3.11
CA LEU A 31 -7.33 10.32 4.23
C LEU A 31 -6.50 9.12 3.77
N ALA A 32 -7.01 8.32 2.84
CA ALA A 32 -6.26 7.16 2.32
C ALA A 32 -4.95 7.58 1.64
N ARG A 33 -4.97 8.66 0.85
CA ARG A 33 -3.76 9.20 0.21
C ARG A 33 -2.75 9.69 1.26
N ALA A 34 -3.25 10.41 2.27
CA ALA A 34 -2.41 10.94 3.36
C ALA A 34 -1.81 9.82 4.21
N GLY A 35 -2.61 8.81 4.58
CA GLY A 35 -2.17 7.67 5.37
C GLY A 35 -1.13 6.82 4.64
N LEU A 36 -1.35 6.52 3.35
CA LEU A 36 -0.34 5.83 2.55
C LEU A 36 0.94 6.67 2.40
N ALA A 37 0.85 7.99 2.27
CA ALA A 37 2.03 8.86 2.21
C ALA A 37 2.81 8.85 3.53
N ALA A 38 2.11 8.91 4.67
CA ALA A 38 2.72 8.81 5.99
C ALA A 38 3.43 7.45 6.17
N LEU A 39 2.76 6.36 5.82
CA LEU A 39 3.32 5.02 5.89
C LEU A 39 4.60 4.87 5.05
N ARG A 40 4.63 5.44 3.83
CA ARG A 40 5.83 5.46 2.99
C ARG A 40 6.98 6.26 3.61
N ALA A 41 6.67 7.33 4.34
CA ALA A 41 7.69 8.14 5.01
C ALA A 41 8.37 7.38 6.17
N GLU A 42 7.68 6.41 6.78
CA GLU A 42 8.25 5.53 7.81
C GLU A 42 9.23 4.49 7.25
N TYR A 43 9.08 4.13 5.97
CA TYR A 43 9.94 3.16 5.26
C TYR A 43 10.39 3.72 3.90
N PRO A 44 11.29 4.73 3.87
CA PRO A 44 11.64 5.45 2.65
C PRO A 44 12.49 4.64 1.67
N ASP A 45 13.07 3.52 2.11
CA ASP A 45 14.04 2.72 1.38
C ASP A 45 13.45 1.45 0.76
N VAL A 46 12.13 1.29 0.76
CA VAL A 46 11.43 0.11 0.21
C VAL A 46 10.59 0.43 -1.01
N SER A 47 10.44 -0.55 -1.89
CA SER A 47 9.48 -0.53 -3.00
C SER A 47 8.13 -1.08 -2.54
N TRP A 48 7.05 -0.36 -2.85
CA TRP A 48 5.68 -0.65 -2.42
C TRP A 48 4.88 -1.37 -3.51
N HIS A 49 4.29 -2.49 -3.13
CA HIS A 49 3.53 -3.41 -3.98
C HIS A 49 2.18 -3.75 -3.36
N THR A 50 1.38 -4.53 -4.09
CA THR A 50 0.17 -5.19 -3.57
C THR A 50 0.26 -6.70 -3.85
N LEU A 51 -0.48 -7.53 -3.15
CA LEU A 51 -0.76 -8.93 -3.47
C LEU A 51 -1.83 -9.05 -4.55
N GLY A 52 -2.55 -7.96 -4.82
CA GLY A 52 -3.42 -7.77 -5.97
C GLY A 52 -4.87 -8.20 -5.76
N GLY A 53 -5.27 -8.56 -4.54
CA GLY A 53 -6.65 -8.93 -4.22
C GLY A 53 -7.66 -7.79 -4.45
N HIS A 54 -7.24 -6.52 -4.29
CA HIS A 54 -8.12 -5.34 -4.33
C HIS A 54 -7.80 -4.35 -5.45
N LEU A 55 -6.91 -4.71 -6.39
CA LEU A 55 -6.50 -3.82 -7.46
C LEU A 55 -7.63 -3.54 -8.46
N SER A 56 -8.48 -4.53 -8.75
CA SER A 56 -9.51 -4.45 -9.80
C SER A 56 -10.64 -3.48 -9.49
N ASP A 57 -11.06 -3.37 -8.23
CA ASP A 57 -12.23 -2.58 -7.85
C ASP A 57 -11.90 -1.09 -7.67
N SER A 58 -10.61 -0.75 -7.56
CA SER A 58 -10.13 0.59 -7.23
C SER A 58 -8.93 1.04 -8.06
N VAL A 59 -8.86 0.61 -9.32
CA VAL A 59 -7.74 0.92 -10.24
C VAL A 59 -7.39 2.41 -10.29
N ALA A 60 -8.40 3.29 -10.35
CA ALA A 60 -8.17 4.74 -10.45
C ALA A 60 -7.50 5.31 -9.19
N PHE A 61 -7.91 4.84 -8.01
CA PHE A 61 -7.30 5.22 -6.74
C PHE A 61 -5.83 4.77 -6.70
N TRP A 62 -5.55 3.50 -7.01
CA TRP A 62 -4.20 2.95 -7.00
C TRP A 62 -3.27 3.68 -7.97
N LYS A 63 -3.72 3.95 -9.20
CA LYS A 63 -2.97 4.76 -10.17
C LYS A 63 -2.62 6.15 -9.65
N ALA A 64 -3.56 6.80 -8.94
CA ALA A 64 -3.32 8.13 -8.41
C ALA A 64 -2.30 8.14 -7.26
N VAL A 65 -2.32 7.13 -6.38
CA VAL A 65 -1.39 7.06 -5.24
C VAL A 65 -0.03 6.42 -5.58
N ALA A 66 0.08 5.74 -6.72
CA ALA A 66 1.32 5.12 -7.20
C ALA A 66 2.32 6.10 -7.82
N VAL A 67 1.90 7.31 -8.18
CA VAL A 67 2.76 8.28 -8.87
C VAL A 67 4.00 8.61 -8.04
N GLY A 68 5.18 8.31 -8.58
CA GLY A 68 6.46 8.56 -7.92
C GLY A 68 6.79 7.59 -6.78
N VAL A 69 6.01 6.53 -6.59
CA VAL A 69 6.25 5.50 -5.57
C VAL A 69 7.05 4.35 -6.18
N PRO A 70 8.24 4.00 -5.64
CA PRO A 70 8.96 2.81 -6.09
C PRO A 70 8.08 1.56 -5.94
N GLY A 71 8.03 0.70 -6.96
CA GLY A 71 7.14 -0.47 -7.01
C GLY A 71 5.71 -0.18 -7.47
N GLY A 72 5.27 1.09 -7.42
CA GLY A 72 4.04 1.56 -8.07
C GLY A 72 2.75 0.85 -7.65
N TYR A 73 2.74 0.15 -6.51
CA TYR A 73 1.65 -0.74 -6.12
C TYR A 73 1.34 -1.84 -7.15
N GLU A 74 2.30 -2.18 -8.00
CA GLU A 74 2.20 -3.31 -8.92
C GLU A 74 2.10 -4.60 -8.12
N GLN A 75 1.30 -5.55 -8.64
CA GLN A 75 1.12 -6.85 -8.01
C GLN A 75 2.46 -7.59 -7.93
N ARG A 76 2.75 -8.15 -6.76
CA ARG A 76 3.96 -8.96 -6.53
C ARG A 76 3.72 -9.98 -5.43
N ASP A 77 4.11 -11.23 -5.67
CA ASP A 77 4.08 -12.27 -4.65
C ASP A 77 4.93 -11.92 -3.43
N LEU A 78 4.52 -12.41 -2.25
CA LEU A 78 5.31 -12.29 -1.04
C LEU A 78 6.68 -12.95 -1.21
N CYS A 79 7.72 -12.29 -0.70
CA CYS A 79 9.02 -12.93 -0.58
C CYS A 79 9.02 -13.95 0.58
N THR A 80 9.94 -14.91 0.53
CA THR A 80 10.12 -15.93 1.60
C THR A 80 10.55 -15.36 2.95
N HIS A 81 10.93 -14.08 3.01
CA HIS A 81 11.28 -13.38 4.25
C HIS A 81 10.11 -12.59 4.84
N GLY A 82 9.04 -12.39 4.07
CA GLY A 82 7.82 -11.76 4.54
C GLY A 82 7.10 -12.77 5.42
N THR A 83 6.85 -12.40 6.67
CA THR A 83 6.16 -13.24 7.64
C THR A 83 4.81 -13.71 7.09
N GLN A 84 4.61 -15.02 7.13
CA GLN A 84 3.28 -15.62 7.04
C GLN A 84 2.63 -15.43 8.42
N TYR A 85 1.53 -14.69 8.49
CA TYR A 85 0.63 -14.73 9.64
C TYR A 85 -0.64 -15.48 9.23
#